data_AF-A0A1I6JAN1-F1
#
_entry.id   AF-A0A1I6JAN1-F1
#
_cell.length_a   1.000
_cell.length_b   1.000
_cell.length_c   1.000
_cell.angle_alpha   90.00
_cell.angle_beta   90.00
_cell.angle_gamma   90.00
#
_symmetry.space_group_name_H-M   'P 1'
#
loop_
_entity.id
_entity.type
_entity.pdbx_description
1 polymer ?
#
loop_
_entity_poly.entity_id
_entity_poly.type
_entity_poly.pdbx_seq_one_letter_code
_entity_poly.pdbx_strand_id
1 'polypeptide(L)'
;MENTKYIRAKERVEEIREFYGKVASAIVTVLIVAAINYYLNEWRNAWFLWVVFGLSISLFFKANKIFNLNPFIGRDWEERKTQEYLRQEENAQRWN
;
A
#
# COMPACT_ATOMS: atom_id res chain seq x y z
N MET A 1 8.45 16.16 -21.72
CA MET A 1 7.94 14.77 -21.87
C MET A 1 8.82 13.74 -21.18
N GLU A 2 10.15 13.93 -21.11
CA GLU A 2 11.06 13.00 -20.42
C GLU A 2 10.93 13.03 -18.89
N ASN A 3 10.76 14.23 -18.31
CA ASN A 3 10.60 14.42 -16.86
C ASN A 3 9.38 13.68 -16.27
N THR A 4 8.26 13.63 -16.98
CA THR A 4 7.02 13.00 -16.47
C THR A 4 7.14 11.47 -16.36
N LYS A 5 7.87 10.82 -17.27
CA LYS A 5 8.13 9.37 -17.17
C LYS A 5 9.06 9.06 -15.99
N TYR A 6 10.08 9.90 -15.78
CA TYR A 6 11.01 9.76 -14.66
C TYR A 6 10.35 9.96 -13.30
N ILE A 7 9.49 10.98 -13.17
CA ILE A 7 8.76 11.26 -11.92
C ILE A 7 7.84 10.09 -11.54
N ARG A 8 7.04 9.57 -12.48
CA ARG A 8 6.17 8.41 -12.23
C ARG A 8 6.95 7.15 -11.84
N ALA A 9 8.09 6.91 -12.47
CA ALA A 9 8.93 5.78 -12.14
C ALA A 9 9.49 5.92 -10.71
N LYS A 10 9.88 7.13 -10.32
CA LYS A 10 10.37 7.43 -8.98
C LYS A 10 9.29 7.27 -7.91
N GLU A 11 8.09 7.79 -8.15
CA GLU A 11 6.94 7.65 -7.25
C GLU A 11 6.61 6.18 -6.98
N ARG A 12 6.58 5.34 -8.03
CA ARG A 12 6.39 3.89 -7.88
C ARG A 12 7.45 3.23 -6.99
N VAL A 13 8.71 3.61 -7.17
CA VAL A 13 9.82 3.05 -6.38
C VAL A 13 9.71 3.48 -4.91
N GLU A 14 9.30 4.72 -4.68
CA GLU A 14 9.08 5.27 -3.34
C GLU A 14 7.94 4.56 -2.60
N GLU A 15 6.80 4.33 -3.26
CA GLU A 15 5.67 3.57 -2.72
C GLU A 15 6.06 2.12 -2.37
N ILE A 16 6.79 1.45 -3.27
CA ILE A 16 7.28 0.09 -3.03
C ILE A 16 8.21 0.07 -1.82
N ARG A 17 9.14 1.03 -1.72
CA ARG A 17 10.08 1.13 -0.60
C ARG A 17 9.36 1.35 0.73
N GLU A 18 8.37 2.23 0.76
CA GLU A 18 7.58 2.48 1.96
C GLU A 18 6.79 1.24 2.40
N PHE A 19 6.27 0.46 1.45
CA PHE A 19 5.62 -0.81 1.71
C PHE A 19 6.55 -1.86 2.30
N TYR A 20 7.76 -2.02 1.75
CA TYR A 20 8.77 -2.90 2.36
C TYR A 20 9.08 -2.48 3.80
N GLY A 21 9.09 -1.18 4.11
CA GLY A 21 9.22 -0.68 5.49
C GLY A 21 8.07 -1.15 6.39
N LYS A 22 6.82 -1.11 5.90
CA LYS A 22 5.65 -1.61 6.63
C LYS A 22 5.67 -3.14 6.78
N VAL A 23 6.10 -3.88 5.77
CA VAL A 23 6.28 -5.35 5.83
C VAL A 23 7.32 -5.71 6.90
N ALA A 24 8.49 -5.06 6.87
CA ALA A 24 9.55 -5.30 7.84
C ALA A 24 9.07 -5.00 9.27
N SER A 25 8.39 -3.88 9.48
CA SER A 25 7.77 -3.55 10.76
C SER A 25 6.76 -4.61 11.21
N ALA A 26 5.92 -5.11 10.29
CA ALA A 26 4.93 -6.15 10.61
C ALA A 26 5.59 -7.47 11.01
N ILE A 27 6.67 -7.88 10.32
CA ILE A 27 7.45 -9.08 10.70
C ILE A 27 8.01 -8.91 12.12
N VAL A 28 8.62 -7.76 12.42
CA VAL A 28 9.14 -7.48 13.76
C VAL A 28 8.04 -7.53 14.81
N THR A 29 6.88 -6.93 14.55
CA THR A 29 5.72 -6.99 15.46
C THR A 29 5.26 -8.43 15.69
N VAL A 30 5.14 -9.25 14.63
CA VAL A 30 4.77 -10.66 14.75
C VAL A 30 5.79 -11.43 15.58
N LEU A 31 7.09 -11.20 15.38
CA LEU A 31 8.15 -11.84 16.17
C LEU A 31 8.06 -11.47 17.65
N ILE A 32 7.83 -10.21 17.98
CA ILE A 32 7.65 -9.75 19.37
C ILE A 32 6.42 -10.44 19.99
N VAL A 33 5.30 -10.47 19.27
CA VAL A 33 4.05 -11.08 19.75
C VAL A 33 4.19 -12.59 19.91
N ALA A 34 4.90 -13.25 19.00
CA ALA A 34 5.20 -14.69 19.09
C ALA A 34 6.09 -15.00 20.31
N ALA A 35 7.12 -14.17 20.56
CA ALA A 35 7.97 -14.31 21.73
C ALA A 35 7.18 -14.11 23.04
N ILE A 36 6.29 -13.11 23.09
CA ILE A 36 5.38 -12.87 24.22
C ILE A 36 4.41 -14.04 24.42
N ASN A 37 3.85 -14.58 23.34
CA ASN A 37 2.93 -15.73 23.43
C ASN A 37 3.64 -16.97 23.98
N TYR A 38 4.87 -17.23 23.53
CA TYR A 38 5.71 -18.31 24.03
C TYR A 38 6.00 -18.17 25.53
N TYR A 39 6.36 -16.96 25.99
CA TYR A 39 6.66 -16.70 27.40
C TYR A 39 5.44 -16.71 28.33
N LEU A 40 4.27 -16.26 27.86
CA LEU A 40 3.10 -16.10 28.73
C LEU A 40 2.20 -17.33 28.84
N ASN A 41 2.11 -18.17 27.80
CA ASN A 41 1.00 -19.11 27.69
C ASN A 41 1.35 -20.52 27.24
N GLU A 42 2.62 -20.86 26.98
CA GLU A 42 3.03 -22.22 26.55
C GLU A 42 2.10 -22.82 25.47
N TRP A 43 1.62 -22.00 24.53
CA TRP A 43 0.67 -22.40 23.45
C TRP A 43 -0.79 -22.69 23.84
N ARG A 44 -1.21 -22.52 25.10
CA ARG A 44 -2.60 -22.80 25.52
C ARG A 44 -3.66 -21.87 24.91
N ASN A 45 -3.27 -20.63 24.60
CA ASN A 45 -4.13 -19.63 23.96
C ASN A 45 -3.41 -18.97 22.78
N ALA A 46 -3.77 -19.38 21.56
CA ALA A 46 -3.18 -18.89 20.30
C ALA A 46 -3.72 -17.50 19.90
N TRP A 47 -3.75 -16.54 20.84
CA TRP A 47 -4.26 -15.19 20.59
C TRP A 47 -3.41 -14.41 19.57
N PHE A 48 -2.15 -14.80 19.37
CA PHE A 48 -1.26 -14.21 18.36
C PHE A 48 -1.83 -14.34 16.94
N LEU A 49 -2.68 -15.35 16.69
CA LEU A 49 -3.34 -15.54 15.40
C LEU A 49 -4.18 -14.32 15.02
N TRP A 50 -4.87 -13.68 15.98
CA TRP A 50 -5.64 -12.47 15.73
C TRP A 50 -4.76 -11.29 15.30
N VAL A 51 -3.58 -11.17 15.89
CA VAL A 51 -2.61 -10.13 15.54
C VAL A 51 -2.03 -10.37 14.16
N VAL A 52 -1.63 -11.61 13.87
CA VAL A 52 -1.15 -12.01 12.53
C VAL A 52 -2.24 -11.80 11.49
N PHE A 53 -3.49 -12.11 11.80
CA PHE A 53 -4.62 -11.94 10.89
C PHE A 53 -4.88 -10.47 10.56
N GLY A 54 -4.90 -9.59 11.57
CA GLY A 54 -5.04 -8.14 11.36
C GLY A 54 -3.89 -7.54 10.54
N LEU A 55 -2.65 -7.94 10.83
CA LEU A 55 -1.48 -7.48 10.08
C LEU A 55 -1.48 -8.01 8.64
N SER A 56 -1.86 -9.26 8.43
CA SER A 56 -1.95 -9.89 7.11
C SER A 56 -2.99 -9.18 6.24
N ILE A 57 -4.17 -8.87 6.79
CA ILE A 57 -5.22 -8.11 6.09
C ILE A 57 -4.72 -6.70 5.74
N SER A 58 -4.12 -6.00 6.69
CA SER A 58 -3.59 -4.65 6.46
C SER A 58 -2.55 -4.62 5.33
N LEU A 59 -1.62 -5.57 5.33
CA LEU A 59 -0.62 -5.74 4.29
C LEU A 59 -1.23 -6.13 2.96
N PHE A 60 -2.22 -7.03 2.95
CA PHE A 60 -2.91 -7.46 1.73
C PHE A 60 -3.60 -6.29 1.03
N PHE A 61 -4.33 -5.44 1.76
CA PHE A 61 -4.96 -4.25 1.17
C PHE A 61 -3.93 -3.26 0.62
N LYS A 62 -2.83 -3.03 1.34
CA LYS A 62 -1.75 -2.14 0.85
C LYS A 62 -1.06 -2.71 -0.39
N ALA A 63 -0.79 -4.02 -0.40
CA ALA A 63 -0.21 -4.71 -1.54
C ALA A 63 -1.15 -4.62 -2.75
N ASN A 64 -2.46 -4.84 -2.56
CA ASN A 64 -3.45 -4.71 -3.63
C ASN A 64 -3.42 -3.32 -4.27
N LYS A 65 -3.31 -2.27 -3.45
CA LYS A 65 -3.20 -0.89 -3.92
C LYS A 65 -1.90 -0.63 -4.70
N ILE A 66 -0.74 -1.05 -4.18
CA ILE A 66 0.57 -0.73 -4.77
C ILE A 66 0.86 -1.54 -6.03
N PHE A 67 0.54 -2.83 -6.00
CA PHE A 67 0.66 -3.67 -7.19
C PHE A 67 -0.43 -3.35 -8.22
N ASN A 68 -1.40 -2.50 -7.86
CA ASN A 68 -2.50 -2.07 -8.72
C ASN A 68 -3.17 -3.32 -9.33
N LEU A 69 -3.42 -4.31 -8.47
CA LEU A 69 -3.86 -5.67 -8.77
C LEU A 69 -5.33 -5.74 -9.19
N ASN A 70 -5.90 -4.63 -9.67
CA ASN A 70 -7.25 -4.57 -10.20
C ASN A 70 -7.18 -4.79 -11.72
N PRO A 71 -7.25 -6.03 -12.25
CA PRO A 71 -7.28 -6.28 -13.69
C PRO A 71 -8.45 -5.59 -14.40
N PHE A 72 -9.48 -5.16 -13.65
CA PHE A 72 -10.64 -4.43 -14.15
C PHE A 72 -10.51 -2.90 -14.16
N ILE A 73 -9.59 -2.33 -13.37
CA ILE A 73 -9.34 -0.88 -13.30
C ILE A 73 -7.86 -0.68 -13.63
N GLY A 74 -7.50 -0.96 -14.89
CA GLY A 74 -6.13 -0.78 -15.36
C GLY A 74 -5.68 0.68 -15.27
N ARG A 75 -4.36 0.91 -15.36
CA ARG A 75 -3.70 2.24 -15.41
C ARG A 75 -4.38 3.23 -16.36
N ASP A 76 -5.06 2.73 -17.38
CA ASP A 76 -5.90 3.49 -18.32
C ASP A 76 -7.04 4.26 -17.64
N TRP A 77 -7.67 3.74 -16.58
CA TRP A 77 -8.70 4.46 -15.83
C TRP A 77 -8.09 5.56 -14.95
N GLU A 78 -6.99 5.27 -14.25
CA GLU A 78 -6.27 6.29 -13.47
C GLU A 78 -5.76 7.42 -14.36
N GLU A 79 -5.11 7.11 -15.49
CA GLU A 79 -4.56 8.10 -16.41
C GLU A 79 -5.67 8.94 -17.08
N ARG A 80 -6.82 8.33 -17.39
CA ARG A 80 -8.02 9.07 -17.85
C ARG A 80 -8.57 10.00 -16.78
N LYS A 81 -8.70 9.54 -15.54
CA LYS A 81 -9.20 10.37 -14.44
C LYS A 81 -8.26 11.55 -14.16
N THR A 82 -6.95 11.32 -14.12
CA THR A 82 -5.96 12.41 -13.93
C THR A 82 -6.01 13.42 -15.08
N GLN A 83 -6.11 12.97 -16.34
CA GLN A 83 -6.33 13.86 -17.49
C GLN A 83 -7.62 14.67 -17.37
N GLU A 84 -8.69 14.05 -16.86
CA GLU A 84 -9.98 14.69 -16.69
C GLU A 84 -9.94 15.77 -15.59
N TYR A 85 -9.25 15.50 -14.46
CA TYR A 85 -9.00 16.51 -13.42
C TYR A 85 -8.15 17.68 -13.93
N LEU A 86 -7.05 17.41 -14.65
CA LEU A 86 -6.22 18.46 -15.25
C LEU A 86 -7.00 19.34 -16.24
N ARG A 87 -7.87 18.76 -17.07
CA ARG A 87 -8.73 19.53 -17.98
C ARG A 87 -9.82 20.31 -17.27
N GLN A 88 -10.32 19.82 -16.14
CA GLN A 88 -11.27 20.57 -15.31
C GLN A 88 -10.60 21.77 -14.64
N GLU A 89 -9.38 21.61 -14.13
CA GLU A 89 -8.59 22.72 -13.58
C GLU A 89 -8.23 23.76 -14.65
N GLU A 90 -7.80 23.32 -15.83
CA GLU A 90 -7.47 24.22 -16.95
C GLU A 90 -8.71 24.98 -17.45
N ASN A 91 -9.87 24.33 -17.54
CA ASN A 91 -11.11 25.03 -17.84
C ASN A 91 -11.48 25.99 -16.71
N ALA A 92 -11.46 25.58 -15.44
CA ALA A 92 -11.79 26.45 -14.32
C ALA A 92 -10.89 27.71 -14.27
N GLN A 93 -9.59 27.59 -14.61
CA GLN A 93 -8.69 28.75 -14.73
C GLN A 93 -8.95 29.62 -15.96
N ARG A 94 -9.51 29.09 -17.06
CA ARG A 94 -9.87 29.89 -18.25
C ARG A 94 -11.15 30.71 -18.08
N TRP A 95 -11.99 30.37 -17.11
CA TRP A 95 -13.26 31.07 -16.81
C TRP A 95 -13.15 32.07 -15.65
N ASN A 96 -11.93 32.29 -15.12
CA ASN A 96 -11.62 33.25 -14.05
C ASN A 96 -10.55 34.24 -14.51
#